data_AF-A0A285NY62-F1
#
_entry.id   AF-A0A285NY62-F1
#
_cell.length_a   1.000
_cell.length_b   1.000
_cell.length_c   1.000
_cell.angle_alpha   90.00
_cell.angle_beta   90.00
_cell.angle_gamma   90.00
#
_symmetry.space_group_name_H-M   'P 1'
#
loop_
_entity.id
_entity.type
_entity.pdbx_description
1 polymer ?
#
loop_
_entity_poly.entity_id
_entity_poly.type
_entity_poly.pdbx_seq_one_letter_code
_entity_poly.pdbx_strand_id
1 'polypeptide(L)'
;MSPRRFLTPLRRDALLALLALGLLATPLWAPTDDLGDETHTYERAEIVIDDQYGISFAEDRKRVRIGEISDAIACAPVTYRQPRVCAFERLLVGNETVPTERYTPGNSTPMWSEQYHYVQLNGSVYETEYVVNESATAHGGLHRIELALDPVSAPDVLERISIDAAAEYPSLSDTAVEVARDGQVTVHSEVDVPQTPVRLDDGSYYRVHEATSDGPDPVKQLLDILLKAFGVVAGLYLLYRLTRRFEVTYVGGER
;
A
#
# COMPACT_ATOMS: atom_id res chain seq x y z
N MET A 1 10.48 57.93 -19.03
CA MET A 1 9.40 56.92 -18.88
C MET A 1 8.81 57.06 -17.48
N SER A 2 7.63 57.67 -17.36
CA SER A 2 6.95 57.85 -16.06
C SER A 2 6.17 56.58 -15.67
N PRO A 3 6.26 56.13 -14.41
CA PRO A 3 5.48 54.99 -13.95
C PRO A 3 4.01 55.41 -13.82
N ARG A 4 3.13 54.75 -14.57
CA ARG A 4 1.68 54.95 -14.49
C ARG A 4 1.19 54.45 -13.12
N ARG A 5 0.93 55.37 -12.18
CA ARG A 5 0.23 55.08 -10.92
C ARG A 5 -1.28 55.04 -11.21
N PHE A 6 -1.83 53.84 -11.39
CA PHE A 6 -3.23 53.64 -11.82
C PHE A 6 -4.29 53.59 -10.70
N LEU A 7 -3.95 53.87 -9.44
CA LEU A 7 -4.89 53.80 -8.33
C LEU A 7 -4.91 55.09 -7.52
N THR A 8 -6.11 55.63 -7.28
CA THR A 8 -6.33 56.70 -6.30
C THR A 8 -5.95 56.20 -4.91
N PRO A 9 -5.44 57.09 -4.01
CA PRO A 9 -4.98 56.68 -2.68
C PRO A 9 -6.06 55.93 -1.89
N LEU A 10 -7.32 56.37 -2.02
CA LEU A 10 -8.47 55.75 -1.38
C LEU A 10 -8.73 54.31 -1.86
N ARG A 11 -8.59 54.05 -3.17
CA ARG A 11 -8.71 52.67 -3.73
C ARG A 11 -7.57 51.77 -3.29
N ARG A 12 -6.35 52.33 -3.20
CA ARG A 12 -5.17 51.60 -2.72
C ARG A 12 -5.34 51.18 -1.26
N ASP A 13 -5.79 52.08 -0.40
CA ASP A 13 -5.96 51.80 1.02
C ASP A 13 -7.12 50.82 1.28
N ALA A 14 -8.21 50.92 0.50
CA ALA A 14 -9.29 49.93 0.53
C ALA A 14 -8.82 48.52 0.13
N LEU A 15 -8.01 48.39 -0.93
CA LEU A 15 -7.42 47.11 -1.34
C LEU A 15 -6.47 46.54 -0.27
N LEU A 16 -5.66 47.39 0.37
CA LEU A 16 -4.77 46.97 1.45
C LEU A 16 -5.54 46.52 2.70
N ALA A 17 -6.65 47.19 3.02
CA ALA A 17 -7.53 46.79 4.13
C ALA A 17 -8.19 45.44 3.85
N LEU A 18 -8.69 45.22 2.63
CA LEU A 18 -9.25 43.92 2.22
C LEU A 18 -8.19 42.81 2.25
N LEU A 19 -6.96 43.08 1.78
CA LEU A 19 -5.85 42.14 1.87
C LEU A 19 -5.51 41.80 3.33
N ALA A 20 -5.45 42.82 4.20
CA ALA A 20 -5.14 42.63 5.61
C ALA A 20 -6.21 41.81 6.34
N LEU A 21 -7.49 42.05 6.04
CA LEU A 21 -8.61 41.24 6.54
C LEU A 21 -8.57 39.82 5.99
N GLY A 22 -8.26 39.64 4.71
CA GLY A 22 -8.06 38.31 4.11
C GLY A 22 -6.96 37.52 4.79
N LEU A 23 -5.80 38.16 5.05
CA LEU A 23 -4.65 37.59 5.76
C LEU A 23 -4.92 37.32 7.25
N LEU A 24 -5.77 38.11 7.90
CA LEU A 24 -6.20 37.85 9.28
C LEU A 24 -7.18 36.69 9.37
N ALA A 25 -8.05 36.57 8.36
CA ALA A 25 -9.03 35.52 8.29
C ALA A 25 -8.42 34.20 7.78
N THR A 26 -7.13 34.13 7.40
CA THR A 26 -6.52 32.89 6.88
C THR A 26 -6.77 31.67 7.75
N PRO A 27 -6.73 31.71 9.10
CA PRO A 27 -7.04 30.52 9.90
C PRO A 27 -8.49 30.04 9.80
N LEU A 28 -9.40 30.86 9.27
CA LEU A 28 -10.83 30.56 9.15
C LEU A 28 -11.21 30.01 7.75
N TRP A 29 -10.41 30.29 6.72
CA TRP A 29 -10.73 29.91 5.33
C TRP A 29 -9.60 29.18 4.61
N ALA A 30 -8.36 29.25 5.10
CA ALA A 30 -7.34 28.30 4.68
C ALA A 30 -7.78 26.95 5.27
N PRO A 31 -8.09 25.96 4.42
CA PRO A 31 -8.61 24.69 4.89
C PRO A 31 -7.62 24.10 5.90
N THR A 32 -8.16 23.56 6.98
CA THR A 32 -7.41 22.66 7.88
C THR A 32 -7.02 21.37 7.19
N ASP A 33 -7.61 21.09 6.02
CA ASP A 33 -7.35 19.90 5.21
C ASP A 33 -6.02 20.10 4.44
N ASP A 34 -4.92 19.73 5.11
CA ASP A 34 -3.83 18.90 4.57
C ASP A 34 -3.32 19.27 3.16
N LEU A 35 -3.06 20.57 2.95
CA LEU A 35 -2.41 21.09 1.75
C LEU A 35 -0.96 20.59 1.65
N GLY A 36 -0.79 19.44 0.98
CA GLY A 36 0.50 18.83 0.74
C GLY A 36 0.86 17.73 1.72
N ASP A 37 -0.13 17.06 2.32
CA ASP A 37 0.11 15.85 3.09
C ASP A 37 0.35 14.64 2.19
N GLU A 38 0.91 13.61 2.80
CA GLU A 38 1.16 12.33 2.14
C GLU A 38 -0.18 11.70 1.72
N THR A 39 -0.26 11.26 0.47
CA THR A 39 -1.42 10.54 -0.04
C THR A 39 -1.01 9.20 -0.59
N HIS A 40 -1.74 8.15 -0.18
CA HIS A 40 -1.55 6.78 -0.62
C HIS A 40 -2.70 6.41 -1.55
N THR A 41 -2.37 5.99 -2.76
CA THR A 41 -3.33 5.51 -3.76
C THR A 41 -3.24 4.01 -3.86
N TYR A 42 -4.37 3.36 -3.59
CA TYR A 42 -4.54 1.91 -3.65
C TYR A 42 -5.35 1.51 -4.87
N GLU A 43 -4.93 0.43 -5.54
CA GLU A 43 -5.59 -0.14 -6.71
C GLU A 43 -5.85 -1.63 -6.52
N ARG A 44 -6.87 -2.16 -7.22
CA ARG A 44 -7.08 -3.60 -7.36
C ARG A 44 -6.43 -4.14 -8.64
N ALA A 45 -5.87 -5.34 -8.54
CA ALA A 45 -5.48 -6.13 -9.71
C ALA A 45 -6.33 -7.41 -9.76
N GLU A 46 -7.06 -7.62 -10.85
CA GLU A 46 -7.88 -8.81 -11.05
C GLU A 46 -7.00 -10.05 -11.25
N ILE A 47 -7.35 -11.13 -10.56
CA ILE A 47 -6.71 -12.43 -10.68
C ILE A 47 -7.64 -13.35 -11.47
N VAL A 48 -7.08 -13.96 -12.52
CA VAL A 48 -7.77 -14.88 -13.41
C VAL A 48 -7.04 -16.23 -13.44
N ILE A 49 -7.78 -17.27 -13.79
CA ILE A 49 -7.23 -18.59 -14.05
C ILE A 49 -7.17 -18.76 -15.56
N ASP A 50 -5.96 -18.97 -16.07
CA ASP A 50 -5.68 -19.20 -17.49
C ASP A 50 -5.13 -20.63 -17.68
N ASP A 51 -5.56 -21.31 -18.74
CA ASP A 51 -5.15 -22.70 -19.00
C ASP A 51 -3.65 -22.85 -19.32
N GLN A 52 -3.00 -21.79 -19.83
CA GLN A 52 -1.58 -21.79 -20.18
C GLN A 52 -0.72 -21.28 -19.04
N TYR A 53 -1.19 -20.27 -18.32
CA TYR A 53 -0.39 -19.56 -17.31
C TYR A 53 -0.79 -19.90 -15.87
N GLY A 54 -1.89 -20.61 -15.65
CA GLY A 54 -2.42 -20.91 -14.31
C GLY A 54 -3.08 -19.67 -13.69
N ILE A 55 -2.90 -19.51 -12.38
CA ILE A 55 -3.32 -18.33 -11.63
C ILE A 55 -2.42 -17.15 -12.02
N SER A 56 -3.01 -16.10 -12.57
CA SER A 56 -2.27 -14.93 -13.07
C SER A 56 -3.11 -13.65 -12.93
N PHE A 57 -2.49 -12.49 -13.14
CA PHE A 57 -3.23 -11.24 -13.20
C PHE A 57 -3.82 -11.04 -14.60
N ALA A 58 -5.05 -10.52 -14.69
CA ALA A 58 -5.71 -10.22 -15.96
C ALA A 58 -4.90 -9.23 -16.82
N GLU A 59 -4.18 -8.33 -16.17
CA GLU A 59 -3.25 -7.38 -16.78
C GLU A 59 -1.80 -7.70 -16.35
N ASP A 60 -0.83 -7.37 -17.20
CA ASP A 60 0.61 -7.56 -16.90
C ASP A 60 1.06 -6.66 -15.73
N ARG A 61 0.99 -7.20 -14.51
CA ARG A 61 1.33 -6.51 -13.25
C ARG A 61 2.62 -7.08 -12.65
N LYS A 62 3.76 -6.88 -13.31
CA LYS A 62 5.09 -7.45 -12.95
C LYS A 62 5.61 -7.17 -11.53
N ARG A 63 5.01 -6.22 -10.80
CA ARG A 63 5.46 -5.81 -9.45
C ARG A 63 4.56 -6.31 -8.33
N VAL A 64 3.39 -6.84 -8.66
CA VAL A 64 2.42 -7.33 -7.68
C VAL A 64 2.59 -8.85 -7.57
N ARG A 65 2.65 -9.37 -6.35
CA ARG A 65 2.76 -10.81 -6.06
C ARG A 65 1.48 -11.31 -5.41
N ILE A 66 1.14 -12.57 -5.70
CA ILE A 66 0.09 -13.32 -5.02
C ILE A 66 0.78 -14.03 -3.85
N GLY A 67 0.52 -13.59 -2.61
CA GLY A 67 1.41 -13.88 -1.46
C GLY A 67 1.84 -15.33 -1.28
N GLU A 68 0.91 -16.28 -1.39
CA GLU A 68 1.15 -17.70 -1.11
C GLU A 68 1.52 -18.56 -2.33
N ILE A 69 1.52 -17.98 -3.54
CA ILE A 69 1.81 -18.69 -4.79
C ILE A 69 3.15 -18.19 -5.34
N SER A 70 4.08 -19.10 -5.57
CA SER A 70 5.35 -18.80 -6.22
C SER A 70 5.51 -19.52 -7.57
N ASP A 71 6.22 -18.88 -8.49
CA ASP A 71 6.75 -19.48 -9.73
C ASP A 71 8.04 -20.29 -9.49
N ALA A 72 8.53 -20.30 -8.25
CA ALA A 72 9.73 -21.01 -7.83
C ALA A 72 9.42 -21.96 -6.68
N ILE A 73 10.05 -23.14 -6.70
CA ILE A 73 9.99 -24.06 -5.58
C ILE A 73 10.92 -23.51 -4.49
N ALA A 74 10.39 -23.29 -3.28
CA ALA A 74 11.17 -22.69 -2.20
C ALA A 74 12.41 -23.56 -1.86
N CYS A 75 13.60 -23.05 -2.18
CA CYS A 75 14.87 -23.65 -1.77
C CYS A 75 15.38 -23.02 -0.48
N ALA A 76 15.08 -23.69 0.63
CA ALA A 76 15.41 -23.35 2.01
C ALA A 76 14.56 -22.24 2.64
N PRO A 77 14.29 -22.31 3.96
CA PRO A 77 13.63 -21.23 4.67
C PRO A 77 14.54 -20.02 4.84
N VAL A 78 13.90 -18.89 5.13
CA VAL A 78 14.47 -17.56 5.41
C VAL A 78 15.55 -17.55 6.52
N THR A 79 15.71 -18.64 7.26
CA THR A 79 16.78 -18.80 8.25
C THR A 79 18.06 -19.35 7.60
N TYR A 80 19.07 -18.48 7.51
CA TYR A 80 20.43 -18.59 6.95
C TYR A 80 21.26 -19.88 7.12
N ARG A 81 20.75 -20.95 7.72
CA ARG A 81 21.60 -22.06 8.15
C ARG A 81 21.89 -23.13 7.12
N GLN A 82 21.06 -23.36 6.09
CA GLN A 82 21.39 -24.28 4.99
C GLN A 82 20.60 -23.93 3.72
N PRO A 83 21.17 -23.16 2.78
CA PRO A 83 20.58 -22.99 1.46
C PRO A 83 20.57 -24.35 0.73
N ARG A 84 19.41 -24.79 0.27
CA ARG A 84 19.31 -25.95 -0.63
C ARG A 84 19.80 -25.51 -2.01
N VAL A 85 20.61 -26.33 -2.67
CA VAL A 85 20.86 -26.15 -4.10
C VAL A 85 19.63 -26.67 -4.86
N CYS A 86 18.94 -25.79 -5.60
CA CYS A 86 17.77 -26.11 -6.44
C CYS A 86 18.14 -26.94 -7.70
N ALA A 87 18.96 -27.99 -7.54
CA ALA A 87 19.50 -28.74 -8.68
C ALA A 87 18.50 -29.76 -9.26
N PHE A 88 17.49 -30.18 -8.50
CA PHE A 88 16.64 -31.34 -8.83
C PHE A 88 15.15 -31.01 -8.94
N GLU A 89 14.77 -29.74 -9.03
CA GLU A 89 13.36 -29.31 -9.06
C GLU A 89 12.57 -29.86 -10.25
N ARG A 90 13.26 -30.12 -11.37
CA ARG A 90 12.66 -30.79 -12.52
C ARG A 90 12.11 -32.18 -12.19
N LEU A 91 12.65 -32.88 -11.19
CA LEU A 91 12.18 -34.21 -10.78
C LEU A 91 10.82 -34.13 -10.07
N LEU A 92 10.54 -33.04 -9.35
CA LEU A 92 9.30 -32.89 -8.56
C LEU A 92 8.04 -32.86 -9.44
N VAL A 93 8.14 -32.32 -10.66
CA VAL A 93 7.02 -32.27 -11.61
C VAL A 93 6.64 -33.67 -12.12
N GLY A 94 7.52 -34.66 -11.97
CA GLY A 94 7.31 -36.05 -12.39
C GLY A 94 6.67 -36.97 -11.35
N ASN A 95 6.09 -36.42 -10.27
CA ASN A 95 5.65 -37.18 -9.08
C ASN A 95 6.81 -37.93 -8.40
N GLU A 96 8.01 -37.37 -8.48
CA GLU A 96 9.17 -37.86 -7.74
C GLU A 96 9.42 -36.98 -6.52
N THR A 97 10.07 -37.55 -5.51
CA THR A 97 10.50 -36.82 -4.32
C THR A 97 11.93 -36.36 -4.47
N VAL A 98 12.25 -35.18 -3.92
CA VAL A 98 13.63 -34.69 -3.86
C VAL A 98 14.12 -34.73 -2.41
N PRO A 99 15.27 -35.36 -2.15
CA PRO A 99 15.80 -35.44 -0.80
C PRO A 99 16.14 -34.04 -0.27
N THR A 100 15.69 -33.75 0.94
CA THR A 100 16.15 -32.57 1.68
C THR A 100 17.34 -32.94 2.57
N GLU A 101 18.09 -31.94 3.03
CA GLU A 101 19.14 -32.15 4.04
C GLU A 101 18.58 -32.22 5.48
N ARG A 102 17.27 -32.40 5.62
CA ARG A 102 16.56 -32.38 6.90
C ARG A 102 16.12 -33.76 7.33
N TYR A 103 16.06 -33.95 8.64
CA TYR A 103 15.70 -35.21 9.27
C TYR A 103 14.70 -34.98 10.41
N THR A 104 13.80 -35.93 10.64
CA THR A 104 12.78 -35.89 11.70
C THR A 104 12.79 -37.20 12.52
N PRO A 105 12.53 -37.15 13.84
CA PRO A 105 12.31 -38.34 14.64
C PRO A 105 10.93 -38.94 14.33
N GLY A 106 10.88 -40.07 13.63
CA GLY A 106 9.63 -40.77 13.29
C GLY A 106 8.81 -40.09 12.21
N ASN A 107 7.50 -40.36 12.17
CA ASN A 107 6.58 -39.88 11.12
C ASN A 107 5.95 -38.51 11.44
N SER A 108 6.64 -37.65 12.18
CA SER A 108 6.13 -36.31 12.48
C SER A 108 6.27 -35.42 11.25
N THR A 109 5.14 -34.94 10.72
CA THR A 109 5.12 -33.89 9.70
C THR A 109 5.87 -32.67 10.24
N PRO A 110 6.90 -32.18 9.54
CA PRO A 110 7.68 -31.08 10.07
C PRO A 110 6.85 -29.79 10.05
N MET A 111 6.72 -29.13 11.20
CA MET A 111 6.12 -27.80 11.28
C MET A 111 7.18 -26.76 10.89
N TRP A 112 7.26 -26.44 9.59
CA TRP A 112 8.15 -25.40 9.08
C TRP A 112 7.35 -24.23 8.53
N SER A 113 7.85 -23.01 8.75
CA SER A 113 7.35 -21.85 8.01
C SER A 113 7.87 -21.96 6.58
N GLU A 114 7.05 -22.49 5.69
CA GLU A 114 7.30 -22.38 4.27
C GLU A 114 7.18 -20.91 3.86
N GLN A 115 8.02 -20.48 2.91
CA GLN A 115 7.90 -19.14 2.36
C GLN A 115 6.68 -19.02 1.44
N TYR A 116 6.29 -20.13 0.80
CA TYR A 116 5.16 -20.27 -0.11
C TYR A 116 4.56 -21.66 0.07
N HIS A 117 3.23 -21.76 0.17
CA HIS A 117 2.52 -23.03 0.29
C HIS A 117 2.24 -23.67 -1.08
N TYR A 118 2.03 -22.84 -2.10
CA TYR A 118 1.73 -23.29 -3.45
C TYR A 118 2.81 -22.87 -4.44
N VAL A 119 3.06 -23.75 -5.40
CA VAL A 119 3.97 -23.51 -6.51
C VAL A 119 3.21 -23.66 -7.83
N GLN A 120 3.40 -22.71 -8.74
CA GLN A 120 2.87 -22.77 -10.10
C GLN A 120 3.97 -23.04 -11.11
N LEU A 121 3.85 -24.14 -11.85
CA LEU A 121 4.82 -24.56 -12.87
C LEU A 121 4.08 -24.94 -14.15
N ASN A 122 4.46 -24.33 -15.27
CA ASN A 122 3.88 -24.59 -16.59
C ASN A 122 2.33 -24.52 -16.61
N GLY A 123 1.76 -23.56 -15.89
CA GLY A 123 0.30 -23.35 -15.79
C GLY A 123 -0.44 -24.30 -14.83
N SER A 124 0.25 -25.28 -14.24
CA SER A 124 -0.31 -26.15 -13.21
C SER A 124 0.09 -25.68 -11.81
N VAL A 125 -0.81 -25.84 -10.84
CA VAL A 125 -0.58 -25.46 -9.44
C VAL A 125 -0.35 -26.72 -8.62
N TYR A 126 0.60 -26.64 -7.69
CA TYR A 126 1.01 -27.72 -6.82
C TYR A 126 1.05 -27.25 -5.37
N GLU A 127 0.60 -28.11 -4.47
CA GLU A 127 0.80 -27.94 -3.03
C GLU A 127 2.16 -28.55 -2.65
N THR A 128 2.91 -27.82 -1.83
CA THR A 128 4.22 -28.26 -1.35
C THR A 128 4.01 -29.28 -0.23
N GLU A 129 4.55 -30.49 -0.37
CA GLU A 129 4.43 -31.53 0.64
C GLU A 129 5.79 -32.04 1.13
N TYR A 130 5.85 -32.48 2.38
CA TYR A 130 7.03 -33.08 2.98
C TYR A 130 6.76 -34.51 3.43
N VAL A 131 7.39 -35.46 2.75
CA VAL A 131 7.25 -36.90 2.98
C VAL A 131 8.45 -37.41 3.78
N VAL A 132 8.20 -38.27 4.77
CA VAL A 132 9.27 -38.92 5.53
C VAL A 132 9.75 -40.17 4.79
N ASN A 133 11.03 -40.21 4.43
CA ASN A 133 11.64 -41.41 3.87
C ASN A 133 12.17 -42.31 4.99
N GLU A 134 11.36 -43.30 5.36
CA GLU A 134 11.67 -44.26 6.41
C GLU A 134 12.92 -45.12 6.12
N SER A 135 13.27 -45.30 4.84
CA SER A 135 14.43 -46.08 4.42
C SER A 135 15.76 -45.32 4.50
N ALA A 136 15.71 -43.99 4.58
CA ALA A 136 16.88 -43.12 4.61
C ALA A 136 17.13 -42.58 6.04
N THR A 137 17.74 -43.41 6.89
CA THR A 137 17.95 -43.09 8.31
C THR A 137 19.36 -42.57 8.59
N ALA A 138 19.48 -41.47 9.33
CA ALA A 138 20.74 -40.95 9.86
C ALA A 138 21.09 -41.56 11.22
N HIS A 139 22.32 -41.29 11.69
CA HIS A 139 22.75 -41.69 13.04
C HIS A 139 21.82 -41.06 14.08
N GLY A 140 21.28 -41.88 15.00
CA GLY A 140 20.30 -41.45 15.99
C GLY A 140 18.83 -41.75 15.66
N GLY A 141 18.55 -42.54 14.61
CA GLY A 141 17.19 -43.00 14.30
C GLY A 141 16.30 -41.94 13.65
N LEU A 142 16.90 -40.91 13.06
CA LEU A 142 16.17 -39.84 12.37
C LEU A 142 15.98 -40.21 10.91
N HIS A 143 14.79 -40.01 10.37
CA HIS A 143 14.46 -40.29 8.97
C HIS A 143 14.58 -39.02 8.13
N ARG A 144 15.11 -39.15 6.91
CA ARG A 144 15.26 -38.03 5.98
C ARG A 144 13.90 -37.58 5.49
N ILE A 145 13.72 -36.28 5.35
CA ILE A 145 12.51 -35.69 4.78
C ILE A 145 12.77 -35.43 3.30
N GLU A 146 11.78 -35.71 2.47
CA GLU A 146 11.82 -35.48 1.04
C GLU A 146 10.70 -34.50 0.67
N LEU A 147 10.99 -33.60 -0.25
CA LEU A 147 10.02 -32.68 -0.79
C LEU A 147 9.25 -33.39 -1.91
N ALA A 148 7.94 -33.22 -1.93
CA ALA A 148 7.02 -33.64 -2.98
C ALA A 148 6.17 -32.44 -3.43
N LEU A 149 5.55 -32.58 -4.59
CA LEU A 149 4.56 -31.63 -5.12
C LEU A 149 3.29 -32.42 -5.43
N ASP A 150 2.19 -32.06 -4.78
CA ASP A 150 0.88 -32.67 -5.06
C ASP A 150 0.08 -31.76 -6.01
N PRO A 151 -0.40 -32.24 -7.17
CA PRO A 151 -1.18 -31.42 -8.08
C PRO A 151 -2.52 -31.00 -7.44
N VAL A 152 -2.79 -29.70 -7.44
CA VAL A 152 -4.02 -29.13 -6.89
C VAL A 152 -4.72 -28.27 -7.92
N SER A 153 -6.04 -28.13 -7.79
CA SER A 153 -6.80 -27.30 -8.73
C SER A 153 -6.57 -25.81 -8.44
N ALA A 154 -6.32 -25.02 -9.49
CA ALA A 154 -6.17 -23.59 -9.38
C ALA A 154 -7.40 -22.89 -8.73
N PRO A 155 -8.65 -23.27 -9.04
CA PRO A 155 -9.82 -22.72 -8.36
C PRO A 155 -9.83 -22.99 -6.85
N ASP A 156 -9.52 -24.22 -6.44
CA ASP A 156 -9.54 -24.59 -5.01
C ASP A 156 -8.43 -23.86 -4.24
N VAL A 157 -7.26 -23.68 -4.87
CA VAL A 157 -6.15 -22.92 -4.28
C VAL A 157 -6.55 -21.47 -4.09
N LEU A 158 -7.09 -20.81 -5.13
CA LEU A 158 -7.56 -19.43 -5.02
C LEU A 158 -8.60 -19.28 -3.93
N GLU A 159 -9.59 -20.17 -3.87
CA GLU A 159 -10.60 -20.13 -2.80
C GLU A 159 -9.98 -20.24 -1.41
N ARG A 160 -9.00 -21.13 -1.23
CA ARG A 160 -8.37 -21.40 0.07
C ARG A 160 -7.49 -20.26 0.58
N ILE A 161 -6.74 -19.60 -0.31
CA ILE A 161 -5.82 -18.51 0.06
C ILE A 161 -6.50 -17.13 0.10
N SER A 162 -7.73 -17.04 -0.41
CA SER A 162 -8.45 -15.77 -0.50
C SER A 162 -9.15 -15.43 0.81
N ILE A 163 -9.16 -14.15 1.14
CA ILE A 163 -9.99 -13.59 2.19
C ILE A 163 -11.32 -13.18 1.57
N ASP A 164 -12.42 -13.65 2.14
CA ASP A 164 -13.75 -13.27 1.71
C ASP A 164 -14.07 -11.83 2.16
N ALA A 165 -14.42 -10.96 1.20
CA ALA A 165 -14.73 -9.56 1.46
C ALA A 165 -16.03 -9.37 2.26
N ALA A 166 -16.94 -10.35 2.25
CA ALA A 166 -18.20 -10.30 2.98
C ALA A 166 -18.11 -10.94 4.37
N ALA A 167 -17.03 -11.67 4.66
CA ALA A 167 -16.85 -12.26 5.97
C ALA A 167 -16.54 -11.18 7.02
N GLU A 168 -17.18 -11.26 8.18
CA GLU A 168 -16.99 -10.36 9.33
C GLU A 168 -15.64 -10.62 10.04
N TYR A 169 -14.56 -10.83 9.29
CA TYR A 169 -13.22 -11.01 9.86
C TYR A 169 -12.53 -9.65 10.05
N PRO A 170 -11.85 -9.43 11.18
CA PRO A 170 -11.08 -8.21 11.44
C PRO A 170 -9.80 -8.08 10.59
N SER A 171 -9.58 -8.98 9.62
CA SER A 171 -8.36 -9.05 8.81
C SER A 171 -8.34 -8.09 7.62
N LEU A 172 -9.48 -7.52 7.24
CA LEU A 172 -9.60 -6.59 6.12
C LEU A 172 -9.96 -5.19 6.62
N SER A 173 -9.23 -4.19 6.15
CA SER A 173 -9.58 -2.79 6.36
C SER A 173 -10.75 -2.39 5.45
N ASP A 174 -11.57 -1.44 5.89
CA ASP A 174 -12.69 -0.92 5.09
C ASP A 174 -12.20 -0.40 3.73
N THR A 175 -11.04 0.26 3.71
CA THR A 175 -10.37 0.72 2.48
C THR A 175 -9.98 -0.44 1.56
N ALA A 176 -9.49 -1.56 2.09
CA ALA A 176 -9.17 -2.72 1.24
C ALA A 176 -10.43 -3.31 0.59
N VAL A 177 -11.53 -3.39 1.33
CA VAL A 177 -12.82 -3.85 0.80
C VAL A 177 -13.37 -2.87 -0.25
N GLU A 178 -13.29 -1.57 0.02
CA GLU A 178 -13.68 -0.52 -0.91
C GLU A 178 -12.88 -0.58 -2.21
N VAL A 179 -11.54 -0.65 -2.12
CA VAL A 179 -10.66 -0.78 -3.31
C VAL A 179 -10.96 -2.06 -4.08
N ALA A 180 -11.19 -3.18 -3.39
CA ALA A 180 -11.55 -4.43 -4.05
C ALA A 180 -12.86 -4.30 -4.85
N ARG A 181 -13.86 -3.56 -4.34
CA ARG A 181 -15.17 -3.36 -4.98
C ARG A 181 -15.16 -2.29 -6.07
N ASP A 182 -14.57 -1.13 -5.78
CA ASP A 182 -14.69 0.09 -6.59
C ASP A 182 -13.48 0.34 -7.48
N GLY A 183 -12.37 -0.36 -7.23
CA GLY A 183 -11.19 -0.40 -8.09
C GLY A 183 -10.01 0.43 -7.61
N GLN A 184 -10.27 1.62 -7.05
CA GLN A 184 -9.22 2.53 -6.61
C GLN A 184 -9.72 3.47 -5.51
N VAL A 185 -8.88 3.74 -4.51
CA VAL A 185 -9.12 4.72 -3.46
C VAL A 185 -7.83 5.47 -3.13
N THR A 186 -7.93 6.76 -2.86
CA THR A 186 -6.81 7.58 -2.34
C THR A 186 -7.14 8.01 -0.91
N VAL A 187 -6.20 7.79 0.01
CA VAL A 187 -6.32 8.16 1.43
C VAL A 187 -5.10 8.94 1.89
N HIS A 188 -5.25 9.70 2.97
CA HIS A 188 -4.17 10.53 3.57
C HIS A 188 -3.32 9.77 4.61
N SER A 189 -3.62 8.51 4.86
CA SER A 189 -2.90 7.68 5.83
C SER A 189 -2.61 6.31 5.24
N GLU A 190 -1.43 5.78 5.50
CA GLU A 190 -1.08 4.41 5.14
C GLU A 190 -2.07 3.41 5.76
N VAL A 191 -2.62 2.55 4.92
CA VAL A 191 -3.52 1.45 5.30
C VAL A 191 -2.82 0.13 5.01
N ASP A 192 -2.84 -0.76 6.01
CA ASP A 192 -2.37 -2.14 5.82
C ASP A 192 -3.33 -2.88 4.90
N VAL A 193 -2.80 -3.36 3.76
CA VAL A 193 -3.54 -4.10 2.75
C VAL A 193 -3.02 -5.54 2.68
N PRO A 194 -3.91 -6.54 2.71
CA PRO A 194 -3.49 -7.93 2.82
C PRO A 194 -2.71 -8.38 1.58
N GLN A 195 -1.66 -9.18 1.77
CA GLN A 195 -0.89 -9.75 0.67
C GLN A 195 -1.59 -10.93 -0.04
N THR A 196 -2.66 -11.43 0.57
CA THR A 196 -3.53 -12.46 0.02
C THR A 196 -4.60 -11.86 -0.90
N PRO A 197 -5.14 -12.65 -1.85
CA PRO A 197 -6.28 -12.24 -2.64
C PRO A 197 -7.52 -11.95 -1.80
N VAL A 198 -8.38 -11.08 -2.30
CA VAL A 198 -9.70 -10.77 -1.76
C VAL A 198 -10.74 -11.31 -2.74
N ARG A 199 -11.66 -12.13 -2.24
CA ARG A 199 -12.78 -12.67 -3.02
C ARG A 199 -14.01 -11.81 -2.81
N LEU A 200 -14.65 -11.39 -3.91
CA LEU A 200 -15.93 -10.69 -3.88
C LEU A 200 -17.12 -11.66 -3.99
N ASP A 201 -18.32 -11.14 -3.70
CA ASP A 201 -19.58 -11.90 -3.74
C ASP A 201 -19.95 -12.45 -5.12
N ASP A 202 -19.42 -11.86 -6.19
CA ASP A 202 -19.60 -12.31 -7.57
C ASP A 202 -18.66 -13.48 -7.94
N GLY A 203 -17.80 -13.91 -7.02
CA GLY A 203 -16.82 -14.97 -7.22
C GLY A 203 -15.52 -14.52 -7.89
N SER A 204 -15.34 -13.22 -8.14
CA SER A 204 -14.09 -12.68 -8.67
C SER A 204 -13.04 -12.47 -7.58
N TYR A 205 -11.77 -12.53 -7.98
CA TYR A 205 -10.60 -12.47 -7.08
C TYR A 205 -9.74 -11.25 -7.42
N TYR A 206 -9.36 -10.47 -6.40
CA TYR A 206 -8.51 -9.29 -6.59
C TYR A 206 -7.38 -9.21 -5.59
N ARG A 207 -6.27 -8.61 -6.01
CA ARG A 207 -5.16 -8.22 -5.15
C ARG A 207 -5.15 -6.70 -4.95
N VAL A 208 -5.37 -6.26 -3.72
CA VAL A 208 -5.36 -4.83 -3.36
C VAL A 208 -3.95 -4.38 -3.00
N HIS A 209 -3.37 -3.48 -3.76
CA HIS A 209 -1.99 -3.04 -3.55
C HIS A 209 -1.89 -1.51 -3.57
N GLU A 210 -0.90 -0.99 -2.89
CA GLU A 210 -0.52 0.41 -3.03
C GLU A 210 0.12 0.61 -4.40
N ALA A 211 -0.46 1.48 -5.21
CA ALA A 211 0.02 1.81 -6.56
C ALA A 211 1.00 2.99 -6.53
N THR A 212 0.71 4.01 -5.72
CA THR A 212 1.53 5.21 -5.59
C THR A 212 1.39 5.80 -4.19
N SER A 213 2.52 6.17 -3.59
CA SER A 213 2.57 7.10 -2.47
C SER A 213 3.14 8.42 -2.97
N ASP A 214 2.32 9.46 -2.89
CA ASP A 214 2.78 10.83 -3.13
C ASP A 214 3.16 11.41 -1.78
N GLY A 215 4.48 11.55 -1.58
CA GLY A 215 5.02 12.22 -0.42
C GLY A 215 4.61 13.70 -0.36
N PRO A 216 4.78 14.33 0.79
CA PRO A 216 4.34 15.70 0.99
C PRO A 216 4.95 16.68 -0.02
N ASP A 217 4.11 17.55 -0.60
CA ASP A 217 4.56 18.58 -1.53
C ASP A 217 5.26 19.71 -0.75
N PRO A 218 6.59 19.88 -0.87
CA PRO A 218 7.35 20.81 -0.05
C PRO A 218 6.96 22.27 -0.30
N VAL A 219 6.46 22.60 -1.51
CA VAL A 219 6.03 23.96 -1.83
C VAL A 219 4.70 24.26 -1.16
N LYS A 220 3.77 23.30 -1.18
CA LYS A 220 2.46 23.45 -0.51
C LYS A 220 2.62 23.47 1.01
N GLN A 221 3.46 22.61 1.57
CA GLN A 221 3.79 22.65 3.00
C GLN A 221 4.42 23.98 3.42
N LEU A 222 5.38 24.50 2.65
CA LEU A 222 5.97 25.81 2.93
C LEU A 222 4.91 26.92 2.86
N LEU A 223 4.02 26.86 1.85
CA LEU A 223 2.94 27.83 1.69
C LEU A 223 1.98 27.78 2.89
N ASP A 224 1.59 26.58 3.33
CA ASP A 224 0.73 26.37 4.48
C ASP A 224 1.37 26.94 5.77
N ILE A 225 2.64 26.63 6.02
CA ILE A 225 3.40 27.20 7.14
C ILE A 225 3.46 28.72 7.04
N LEU A 226 3.73 29.28 5.86
CA LEU A 226 3.82 30.73 5.68
C LEU A 226 2.46 31.42 5.92
N LEU A 227 1.37 30.86 5.41
CA LEU A 227 0.03 31.41 5.63
C LEU A 227 -0.41 31.31 7.10
N LYS A 228 -0.16 30.16 7.76
CA LYS A 228 -0.51 29.95 9.17
C LYS A 228 0.35 30.79 10.11
N ALA A 229 1.67 30.81 9.92
CA ALA A 229 2.60 31.50 10.82
C ALA A 229 2.68 33.02 10.58
N PHE A 230 2.66 33.46 9.32
CA PHE A 230 2.90 34.86 8.97
C PHE A 230 1.66 35.60 8.47
N GLY A 231 0.60 34.90 8.06
CA GLY A 231 -0.63 35.55 7.57
C GLY A 231 -1.22 36.51 8.60
N VAL A 232 -1.44 36.03 9.82
CA VAL A 232 -2.01 36.82 10.93
C VAL A 232 -1.12 38.02 11.27
N VAL A 233 0.20 37.80 11.36
CA VAL A 233 1.18 38.86 11.69
C VAL A 233 1.23 39.92 10.59
N ALA A 234 1.25 39.52 9.33
CA ALA A 234 1.25 40.43 8.19
C ALA A 234 -0.06 41.22 8.09
N GLY A 235 -1.21 40.58 8.35
CA GLY A 235 -2.51 41.23 8.42
C GLY A 235 -2.58 42.29 9.53
N LEU A 236 -2.14 41.96 10.75
CA LEU A 236 -2.04 42.90 11.87
C LEU A 236 -1.12 44.08 11.55
N TYR A 237 0.06 43.81 10.98
CA TYR A 237 1.02 44.84 10.61
C TYR A 237 0.46 45.80 9.56
N LEU A 238 -0.24 45.29 8.54
CA LEU A 238 -0.88 46.10 7.51
C LEU A 238 -1.98 46.99 8.09
N LEU A 239 -2.83 46.46 8.95
CA LEU A 239 -3.85 47.24 9.67
C LEU A 239 -3.23 48.33 10.52
N TYR A 240 -2.20 48.01 11.30
CA TYR A 240 -1.48 48.98 12.12
C TYR A 240 -0.85 50.11 11.30
N ARG A 241 -0.30 49.79 10.12
CA ARG A 241 0.29 50.79 9.23
C ARG A 241 -0.79 51.69 8.60
N LEU A 242 -1.96 51.14 8.29
CA LEU A 242 -3.11 51.88 7.77
C LEU A 242 -3.66 52.85 8.82
N THR A 243 -3.84 52.41 10.07
CA THR A 243 -4.34 53.29 11.15
C THR A 243 -3.41 54.48 11.42
N ARG A 244 -2.09 54.30 11.30
CA ARG A 244 -1.12 55.41 11.42
C ARG A 244 -1.14 56.44 10.28
N ARG A 245 -1.86 56.19 9.18
CA ARG A 245 -1.98 57.13 8.05
C ARG A 245 -3.24 57.98 8.09
N PHE A 246 -4.20 57.64 8.94
CA PHE A 246 -5.37 58.46 9.15
C PHE A 246 -5.03 59.48 10.25
N GLU A 247 -4.64 60.69 9.86
CA GLU A 247 -4.71 61.84 10.76
C GLU A 247 -6.18 62.11 11.06
N VAL A 248 -6.60 61.80 12.29
CA VAL A 248 -7.93 62.17 12.79
C VAL A 248 -7.92 63.68 12.97
N THR A 249 -8.34 64.41 11.95
CA THR A 249 -8.59 65.84 12.06
C THR A 249 -9.85 66.01 12.90
N TYR A 250 -9.69 66.26 14.20
CA TYR A 250 -10.79 66.57 15.10
C TYR A 250 -11.37 67.93 14.70
N VAL A 251 -12.44 67.92 13.91
CA VAL A 251 -13.24 69.13 13.66
C VAL A 251 -14.16 69.29 14.87
N GLY A 252 -13.61 69.84 15.95
CA GLY A 252 -14.40 70.29 17.09
C GLY A 252 -15.32 71.41 16.62
N GLY A 253 -16.62 71.12 16.55
CA GLY A 253 -17.64 72.13 16.31
C GLY A 253 -17.78 73.01 17.54
N GLU A 254 -17.35 74.26 17.44
CA GLU A 254 -17.79 75.30 18.38
C GLU A 254 -19.28 75.58 18.14
N ARG A 255 -20.09 75.27 19.14
CA ARG A 255 -21.38 75.93 19.40
C ARG A 255 -21.56 76.10 20.90
#